data_AF-A0A962MX65-F1
#
_entry.id   AF-A0A962MX65-F1
#
_cell.length_a   1.000
_cell.length_b   1.000
_cell.length_c   1.000
_cell.angle_alpha   90.00
_cell.angle_beta   90.00
_cell.angle_gamma   90.00
#
_symmetry.space_group_name_H-M   'P 1'
#
loop_
_entity.id
_entity.type
_entity.pdbx_description
1 polymer ?
#
loop_
_entity_poly.entity_id
_entity_poly.type
_entity_poly.pdbx_seq_one_letter_code
_entity_poly.pdbx_strand_id
1 'polypeptide(L)'
;MKITTLFLLGVCCLATLPVASATQDDFQQKLGAAEKARERAASVGGVWRDVDKLLKDARAAAAGGDFDKATALASTALTQSELGYQQAQEQKDGYRVPAALQ
;
A
#
# COMPACT_ATOMS: atom_id res chain seq x y z
N MET A 1 19.36 -26.04 18.31
CA MET A 1 18.28 -27.03 18.10
C MET A 1 17.78 -26.90 16.68
N LYS A 2 17.92 -27.96 15.87
CA LYS A 2 17.57 -28.01 14.45
C LYS A 2 16.24 -28.75 14.33
N ILE A 3 15.16 -28.04 14.01
CA ILE A 3 13.86 -28.65 13.75
C ILE A 3 13.75 -28.86 12.24
N THR A 4 14.13 -30.06 11.83
CA THR A 4 13.92 -30.58 10.49
C THR A 4 12.51 -31.16 10.44
N THR A 5 11.53 -30.35 10.05
CA THR A 5 10.16 -30.84 9.80
C THR A 5 9.86 -30.72 8.31
N LEU A 6 10.15 -31.82 7.62
CA LEU A 6 9.69 -32.15 6.29
C LEU A 6 8.17 -32.36 6.34
N PHE A 7 7.39 -31.47 5.71
CA PHE A 7 5.99 -31.74 5.37
C PHE A 7 5.81 -31.49 3.87
N LEU A 8 5.68 -32.59 3.15
CA LEU A 8 5.39 -32.67 1.74
C LEU A 8 3.94 -32.20 1.54
N LEU A 9 3.72 -31.03 0.93
CA LEU A 9 2.38 -30.58 0.53
C LEU A 9 2.42 -30.04 -0.89
N GLY A 10 1.73 -30.76 -1.79
CA GLY A 10 1.03 -30.20 -2.95
C GLY A 10 1.90 -29.50 -3.99
N VAL A 11 2.28 -30.25 -5.04
CA VAL A 11 2.45 -29.68 -6.39
C VAL A 11 1.13 -29.02 -6.78
N CYS A 12 1.04 -27.71 -6.53
CA CYS A 12 0.05 -26.85 -7.14
C CYS A 12 0.54 -26.65 -8.57
N CYS A 13 -0.10 -27.34 -9.53
CA CYS A 13 0.03 -27.01 -10.94
C CYS A 13 -0.51 -25.58 -11.09
N LEU A 14 0.39 -24.61 -10.94
CA LEU A 14 0.13 -23.20 -11.15
C LEU A 14 -0.15 -23.07 -12.65
N ALA A 15 -1.43 -23.03 -13.01
CA ALA A 15 -1.84 -22.51 -14.30
C ALA A 15 -1.25 -21.09 -14.39
N THR A 16 -0.24 -20.91 -15.25
CA THR A 16 0.30 -19.59 -15.56
C THR A 16 -0.76 -18.83 -16.34
N LEU A 17 -1.70 -18.22 -15.60
CA LEU A 17 -2.59 -17.23 -16.16
C LEU A 17 -1.72 -16.04 -16.58
N PRO A 18 -1.87 -15.52 -17.81
CA PRO A 18 -1.22 -14.29 -18.19
C PRO A 18 -1.78 -13.17 -17.31
N VAL A 19 -0.96 -12.65 -16.39
CA VAL A 19 -1.21 -11.35 -15.77
C VAL A 19 -1.13 -10.34 -16.91
N ALA A 20 -2.25 -9.68 -17.21
CA ALA A 20 -2.24 -8.54 -18.11
C ALA A 20 -1.36 -7.45 -17.50
N SER A 21 -0.42 -6.92 -18.29
CA SER A 21 0.37 -5.76 -17.89
C SER A 21 -0.52 -4.54 -17.72
N ALA A 22 -0.22 -3.74 -16.69
CA ALA A 22 -0.88 -2.49 -16.41
C ALA A 22 -0.67 -1.50 -17.56
N THR A 23 -1.73 -0.76 -17.86
CA THR A 23 -1.74 0.29 -18.88
C THR A 23 -1.46 1.66 -18.26
N GLN A 24 -1.27 2.66 -19.12
CA GLN A 24 -1.21 4.06 -18.67
C GLN A 24 -2.48 4.46 -17.91
N ASP A 25 -3.66 4.01 -18.36
CA ASP A 25 -4.93 4.36 -17.73
C ASP A 25 -5.07 3.72 -16.34
N ASP A 26 -4.61 2.47 -16.18
CA ASP A 26 -4.55 1.79 -14.88
C ASP A 26 -3.66 2.58 -13.90
N PHE A 27 -2.49 3.02 -14.37
CA PHE A 27 -1.60 3.86 -13.58
C PHE A 27 -2.26 5.19 -13.19
N GLN A 28 -2.88 5.91 -14.13
CA GLN A 28 -3.52 7.21 -13.85
C GLN A 28 -4.66 7.07 -12.85
N GLN A 29 -5.47 6.02 -12.96
CA GLN A 29 -6.54 5.73 -12.01
C GLN A 29 -5.98 5.49 -10.60
N LYS A 30 -4.91 4.67 -10.49
CA LYS A 30 -4.28 4.37 -9.20
C LYS A 30 -3.54 5.56 -8.61
N LEU A 31 -2.85 6.36 -9.44
CA LEU A 31 -2.20 7.58 -9.00
C LEU A 31 -3.21 8.55 -8.40
N GLY A 32 -4.32 8.81 -9.10
CA GLY A 32 -5.36 9.71 -8.61
C GLY A 32 -6.02 9.23 -7.32
N ALA A 33 -6.21 7.91 -7.15
CA ALA A 33 -6.70 7.34 -5.89
C ALA A 33 -5.68 7.54 -4.75
N ALA A 34 -4.41 7.26 -5.00
CA ALA A 34 -3.33 7.40 -4.03
C ALA A 34 -3.15 8.86 -3.59
N GLU A 35 -3.23 9.82 -4.51
CA GLU A 35 -3.14 11.25 -4.20
C GLU A 35 -4.29 11.71 -3.31
N LYS A 36 -5.53 11.32 -3.62
CA LYS A 36 -6.71 11.62 -2.78
C LYS A 36 -6.57 11.02 -1.38
N ALA A 37 -6.10 9.78 -1.27
CA ALA A 37 -5.88 9.14 0.03
C ALA A 37 -4.76 9.84 0.82
N ARG A 38 -3.69 10.25 0.15
CA ARG A 38 -2.58 11.01 0.74
C ARG A 38 -3.03 12.37 1.25
N GLU A 39 -3.87 13.09 0.50
CA GLU A 39 -4.49 14.35 0.94
C GLU A 39 -5.39 14.13 2.17
N ARG A 40 -6.20 13.07 2.15
CA ARG A 40 -7.04 12.70 3.29
C ARG A 40 -6.19 12.39 4.54
N ALA A 41 -5.11 11.63 4.41
CA ALA A 41 -4.17 11.38 5.50
C ALA A 41 -3.50 12.68 5.99
N ALA A 42 -3.12 13.57 5.07
CA ALA A 42 -2.53 14.87 5.40
C ALA A 42 -3.48 15.74 6.22
N SER A 43 -4.78 15.71 5.93
CA SER A 43 -5.80 16.46 6.67
C SER A 43 -5.88 16.11 8.16
N VAL A 44 -5.40 14.92 8.54
CA VAL A 44 -5.39 14.44 9.91
C VAL A 44 -3.98 14.30 10.50
N GLY A 45 -2.95 14.73 9.76
CA GLY A 45 -1.54 14.59 10.16
C GLY A 45 -1.00 13.15 10.08
N GLY A 46 -1.69 12.26 9.36
CA GLY A 46 -1.42 10.83 9.31
C GLY A 46 -0.50 10.38 8.16
N VAL A 47 0.15 11.27 7.41
CA VAL A 47 0.99 10.86 6.27
C VAL A 47 2.24 10.16 6.78
N TRP A 48 2.48 8.94 6.29
CA TRP A 48 3.71 8.21 6.56
C TRP A 48 4.86 8.69 5.67
N ARG A 49 6.09 8.63 6.18
CA ARG A 49 7.31 9.20 5.57
C ARG A 49 7.52 8.82 4.10
N ASP A 50 7.21 7.58 3.71
CA ASP A 50 7.52 7.05 2.38
C ASP A 50 6.48 7.37 1.31
N VAL A 51 5.28 7.82 1.68
CA VAL A 51 4.17 8.01 0.73
C VAL A 51 4.57 8.95 -0.42
N ASP A 52 5.16 10.11 -0.11
CA ASP A 52 5.55 11.08 -1.14
C ASP A 52 6.68 10.55 -2.03
N LYS A 53 7.59 9.74 -1.46
CA LYS A 53 8.65 9.09 -2.22
C LYS A 53 8.06 8.05 -3.18
N LEU A 54 7.11 7.23 -2.72
CA LEU A 54 6.43 6.23 -3.54
C LEU A 54 5.69 6.88 -4.70
N LEU A 55 4.95 7.97 -4.47
CA LEU A 55 4.27 8.70 -5.54
C LEU A 55 5.26 9.30 -6.55
N LYS A 56 6.41 9.81 -6.08
CA LYS A 56 7.47 10.31 -6.97
C LYS A 56 8.06 9.18 -7.82
N ASP A 57 8.40 8.05 -7.19
CA ASP A 57 8.96 6.89 -7.88
C ASP A 57 7.95 6.28 -8.86
N ALA A 58 6.66 6.28 -8.53
CA ALA A 58 5.58 5.83 -9.41
C ALA A 58 5.51 6.67 -10.69
N ARG A 59 5.53 8.00 -10.55
CA ARG A 59 5.60 8.94 -11.69
C ARG A 59 6.84 8.73 -12.54
N ALA A 60 8.00 8.50 -11.91
CA ALA A 60 9.24 8.25 -12.62
C ALA A 60 9.20 6.93 -13.41
N ALA A 61 8.63 5.86 -12.84
CA ALA A 61 8.44 4.60 -13.55
C ALA A 61 7.49 4.76 -14.76
N ALA A 62 6.38 5.47 -14.59
CA ALA A 62 5.43 5.74 -15.67
C ALA A 62 6.07 6.58 -16.80
N ALA A 63 6.90 7.57 -16.46
CA ALA A 63 7.66 8.34 -17.45
C ALA A 63 8.64 7.47 -18.25
N GLY A 64 9.11 6.37 -17.67
CA GLY A 64 9.90 5.34 -18.35
C GLY A 64 9.09 4.29 -19.10
N GLY A 65 7.75 4.37 -19.10
CA GLY A 65 6.85 3.39 -19.71
C GLY A 65 6.64 2.12 -18.88
N ASP A 66 7.21 2.04 -17.68
CA ASP A 66 7.05 0.90 -16.77
C ASP A 66 5.78 1.07 -15.94
N PHE A 67 4.63 0.88 -16.59
CA PHE A 67 3.31 1.05 -15.98
C PHE A 67 2.99 -0.02 -14.92
N ASP A 68 3.57 -1.21 -15.04
CA ASP A 68 3.45 -2.27 -14.01
C ASP A 68 4.06 -1.79 -12.69
N LYS A 69 5.32 -1.33 -12.74
CA LYS A 69 6.00 -0.78 -11.56
C LYS A 69 5.34 0.49 -11.06
N ALA A 70 4.93 1.38 -11.97
CA ALA A 70 4.26 2.62 -11.61
C ALA A 70 2.96 2.36 -10.84
N THR A 71 2.13 1.43 -11.34
CA THR A 71 0.86 1.04 -10.72
C THR A 71 1.10 0.38 -9.35
N ALA A 72 2.11 -0.49 -9.24
CA ALA A 72 2.45 -1.12 -7.96
C ALA A 72 2.90 -0.10 -6.90
N LEU A 73 3.74 0.86 -7.27
CA LEU A 73 4.20 1.93 -6.37
C LEU A 73 3.04 2.85 -5.96
N ALA A 74 2.16 3.24 -6.90
CA ALA A 74 0.96 4.02 -6.59
C ALA A 74 0.00 3.26 -5.66
N SER A 75 -0.18 1.95 -5.88
CA SER A 75 -0.98 1.08 -5.00
C SER A 75 -0.40 1.02 -3.58
N THR A 76 0.93 0.92 -3.45
CA THR A 76 1.60 0.93 -2.14
C THR A 76 1.40 2.27 -1.43
N ALA A 77 1.50 3.39 -2.16
CA ALA A 77 1.25 4.73 -1.62
C ALA A 77 -0.20 4.90 -1.16
N LEU A 78 -1.17 4.38 -1.92
CA LEU A 78 -2.59 4.36 -1.56
C LEU A 78 -2.79 3.65 -0.23
N THR A 79 -2.35 2.40 -0.12
CA THR A 79 -2.49 1.60 1.10
C THR A 79 -1.86 2.29 2.32
N GLN A 80 -0.63 2.80 2.18
CA GLN A 80 0.03 3.48 3.29
C GLN A 80 -0.68 4.79 3.69
N SER A 81 -1.26 5.51 2.74
CA SER A 81 -2.03 6.71 3.02
C SER A 81 -3.33 6.39 3.78
N GLU A 82 -4.04 5.34 3.37
CA GLU A 82 -5.24 4.88 4.06
C GLU A 82 -4.94 4.41 5.48
N LEU A 83 -3.88 3.63 5.67
CA LEU A 83 -3.42 3.19 7.00
C LEU A 83 -3.03 4.38 7.88
N GLY A 84 -2.29 5.33 7.32
CA GLY A 84 -1.88 6.54 8.03
C GLY A 84 -3.06 7.40 8.48
N TYR A 85 -4.08 7.53 7.62
CA TYR A 85 -5.35 8.16 8.01
C TYR A 85 -6.02 7.43 9.18
N GLN A 86 -6.18 6.10 9.08
CA GLN A 86 -6.85 5.32 10.14
C GLN A 86 -6.11 5.42 11.47
N GLN A 87 -4.79 5.24 11.44
CA GLN A 87 -3.95 5.36 12.63
C GLN A 87 -4.09 6.75 13.29
N ALA A 88 -4.08 7.83 12.51
CA ALA A 88 -4.25 9.18 13.05
C ALA A 88 -5.63 9.40 13.68
N GLN A 89 -6.67 8.78 13.13
CA GLN A 89 -8.02 8.83 13.70
C GLN A 89 -8.11 8.04 15.00
N GLU A 90 -7.60 6.81 15.02
CA GLU A 90 -7.56 5.97 16.23
C GLU A 90 -6.77 6.63 17.36
N GLN A 91 -5.67 7.32 17.04
CA GLN A 91 -4.87 8.04 18.04
C GLN A 91 -5.56 9.29 18.59
N LYS A 92 -6.39 9.97 17.78
CA LYS A 92 -7.23 11.08 18.27
C LYS A 92 -8.32 10.60 19.22
N ASP A 93 -8.91 9.45 18.92
CA ASP A 93 -9.96 8.83 19.75
C ASP A 93 -9.38 8.06 20.96
N GLY A 94 -8.08 7.74 20.90
CA GLY A 94 -7.40 6.72 21.68
C GLY A 94 -6.74 7.13 22.99
N TYR A 95 -6.79 8.41 23.42
CA TYR A 95 -6.58 8.69 24.85
C TYR A 95 -7.87 8.45 25.64
N ARG A 96 -8.38 7.21 25.58
CA ARG A 96 -9.35 6.71 26.55
C ARG A 96 -8.67 5.62 27.35
N VAL A 97 -8.21 5.98 28.54
CA VAL A 97 -7.68 5.03 29.53
C VAL A 97 -8.73 3.90 29.68
N PRO A 98 -8.38 2.63 29.42
CA PRO A 98 -9.33 1.54 29.62
C PRO A 98 -9.74 1.53 31.10
N ALA A 99 -11.05 1.46 31.35
CA ALA A 99 -11.64 1.56 32.69
C ALA A 99 -11.12 0.49 33.69
N ALA A 100 -10.37 -0.51 33.22
CA ALA A 100 -9.70 -1.50 34.04
C ALA A 100 -8.43 -0.99 34.75
N LEU A 101 -8.01 0.26 34.52
CA LEU A 101 -6.85 0.89 35.16
C LEU A 101 -7.21 2.10 36.05
N GLN A 102 -8.49 2.27 36.41
CA GLN A 102 -8.98 3.25 37.41
C GLN A 102 -9.31 2.54 38.72
#